data_AF-A0A1A7PQG5-F1
#
_entry.id   AF-A0A1A7PQG5-F1
#
_cell.length_a   1.000
_cell.length_b   1.000
_cell.length_c   1.000
_cell.angle_alpha   90.00
_cell.angle_beta   90.00
_cell.angle_gamma   90.00
#
_symmetry.space_group_name_H-M   'P 1'
#
loop_
_entity.id
_entity.type
_entity.pdbx_description
1 polymer ?
#
loop_
_entity_poly.entity_id
_entity_poly.type
_entity_poly.pdbx_seq_one_letter_code
_entity_poly.pdbx_strand_id
1 'polypeptide(L)'
;MRGQLTEELKAKSLELLGYEINQTELRLLPYLLHCLLNKLAIDYAKVNRAELDILNKWIDMEFIHLHHTGVMVSKAFYDIANELLFIGYIRQVGHELT
;
A
#
# COMPACT_ATOMS: atom_id res chain seq x y z
N MET A 1 8.00 -14.83 5.88
CA MET A 1 6.68 -15.24 5.35
C MET A 1 6.20 -14.12 4.42
N ARG A 2 5.53 -14.41 3.28
CA ARG A 2 5.17 -13.37 2.29
C ARG A 2 4.32 -12.26 2.91
N GLY A 3 4.66 -11.00 2.65
CA GLY A 3 3.91 -9.85 3.15
C GLY A 3 3.96 -9.73 4.67
N GLN A 4 5.05 -10.19 5.30
CA GLN A 4 5.28 -10.00 6.72
C GLN A 4 6.00 -8.67 6.94
N LEU A 5 5.53 -7.87 7.88
CA LEU A 5 6.20 -6.62 8.23
C LEU A 5 7.53 -6.94 8.92
N THR A 6 8.63 -6.45 8.33
CA THR A 6 10.01 -6.60 8.85
C THR A 6 10.57 -5.24 9.27
N GLU A 7 11.66 -5.24 10.04
CA GLU A 7 12.35 -3.99 10.41
C GLU A 7 12.90 -3.23 9.18
N GLU A 8 13.33 -3.95 8.13
CA GLU A 8 13.70 -3.35 6.84
C GLU A 8 12.52 -2.58 6.23
N LEU A 9 11.32 -3.17 6.20
CA LEU A 9 10.12 -2.52 5.67
C LEU A 9 9.71 -1.31 6.50
N LYS A 10 9.79 -1.40 7.83
CA LYS A 10 9.51 -0.25 8.72
C LYS A 10 10.48 0.88 8.43
N ALA A 11 11.78 0.61 8.43
CA ALA A 11 12.81 1.60 8.13
C ALA A 11 12.63 2.22 6.74
N LYS A 12 12.36 1.40 5.72
CA LYS A 12 12.11 1.87 4.36
C LYS A 12 10.84 2.72 4.27
N SER A 13 9.77 2.34 4.96
CA SER A 13 8.54 3.14 5.00
C SER A 13 8.72 4.46 5.74
N LEU A 14 9.50 4.48 6.83
CA LEU A 14 9.83 5.70 7.55
C LEU A 14 10.63 6.66 6.66
N GLU A 15 11.62 6.14 5.93
CA GLU A 15 12.43 6.89 4.96
C GLU A 15 11.56 7.51 3.85
N LEU A 16 10.65 6.73 3.27
CA LEU A 16 9.92 7.12 2.06
C LEU A 16 8.60 7.85 2.33
N LEU A 17 7.87 7.48 3.37
CA LEU A 17 6.55 8.03 3.72
C LEU A 17 6.61 9.02 4.89
N GLY A 18 7.73 9.08 5.61
CA GLY A 18 7.87 9.85 6.84
C GLY A 18 7.23 9.18 8.07
N TYR A 19 6.79 7.93 7.97
CA TYR A 19 6.26 7.16 9.09
C TYR A 19 6.42 5.64 8.88
N GLU A 20 6.46 4.87 9.96
CA GLU A 20 6.50 3.40 9.90
C GLU A 20 5.11 2.82 9.58
N ILE A 21 5.00 2.05 8.50
CA ILE A 21 3.76 1.33 8.19
C ILE A 21 3.54 0.17 9.14
N ASN A 22 2.27 -0.16 9.38
CA ASN A 22 1.89 -1.39 10.07
C ASN A 22 1.62 -2.55 9.10
N GLN A 23 1.36 -3.73 9.67
CA GLN A 23 1.11 -4.97 8.91
C GLN A 23 -0.16 -4.89 8.05
N THR A 24 -1.17 -4.13 8.47
CA THR A 24 -2.42 -3.92 7.74
C THR A 24 -2.19 -3.00 6.55
N GLU A 25 -1.46 -1.89 6.71
CA GLU A 25 -1.06 -1.00 5.61
C GLU A 25 -0.32 -1.77 4.51
N LEU A 26 0.69 -2.57 4.89
CA LEU A 26 1.45 -3.39 3.95
C LEU A 26 0.55 -4.34 3.14
N ARG A 27 -0.47 -4.92 3.78
CA ARG A 27 -1.42 -5.85 3.13
C ARG A 27 -2.51 -5.16 2.33
N LEU A 28 -2.76 -3.88 2.59
CA LEU A 28 -3.75 -3.09 1.86
C LEU A 28 -3.19 -2.57 0.53
N LEU A 29 -1.87 -2.33 0.44
CA LEU A 29 -1.20 -1.86 -0.78
C LEU A 29 -1.49 -2.72 -2.03
N PRO A 30 -1.41 -4.07 -2.02
CA PRO A 30 -1.74 -4.88 -3.19
C PRO A 30 -3.19 -4.72 -3.64
N TYR A 31 -4.13 -4.61 -2.69
CA TYR A 31 -5.54 -4.39 -3.00
C TYR A 31 -5.76 -3.00 -3.63
N LEU A 32 -5.15 -1.97 -3.06
CA LEU A 32 -5.16 -0.62 -3.62
C LEU A 32 -4.62 -0.60 -5.06
N LEU A 33 -3.45 -1.21 -5.31
CA LEU A 33 -2.86 -1.29 -6.65
C LEU A 33 -3.73 -2.10 -7.62
N HIS A 34 -4.37 -3.17 -7.15
CA HIS A 34 -5.33 -3.92 -7.96
C HIS A 34 -6.50 -3.04 -8.39
N CYS A 35 -7.10 -2.26 -7.47
CA CYS A 35 -8.17 -1.33 -7.80
C CYS A 35 -7.72 -0.25 -8.79
N LEU A 36 -6.53 0.34 -8.56
CA LEU A 36 -5.93 1.35 -9.44
C LEU A 36 -5.75 0.84 -10.87
N LEU A 37 -5.09 -0.31 -11.05
CA LEU A 37 -4.74 -0.83 -12.36
C LEU A 37 -5.96 -1.36 -13.14
N ASN A 38 -7.01 -1.77 -12.44
CA ASN A 38 -8.23 -2.31 -13.06
C ASN A 38 -9.37 -1.28 -13.13
N LYS A 39 -9.12 0.00 -12.79
CA LYS A 39 -10.14 1.07 -12.75
C LYS A 39 -11.37 0.68 -11.91
N LEU A 40 -11.11 0.06 -10.75
CA LEU A 40 -12.15 -0.33 -9.79
C LEU A 40 -12.19 0.68 -8.64
N ALA A 41 -13.39 0.95 -8.15
CA ALA A 41 -13.56 1.62 -6.86
C ALA A 41 -13.16 0.70 -5.71
N ILE A 42 -12.92 1.29 -4.53
CA ILE A 42 -12.79 0.52 -3.29
C ILE A 42 -14.16 -0.07 -2.94
N ASP A 43 -14.18 -1.37 -2.67
CA ASP A 43 -15.37 -2.09 -2.23
C ASP A 43 -15.49 -1.97 -0.71
N TYR A 44 -16.24 -0.96 -0.25
CA TYR A 44 -16.43 -0.70 1.17
C TYR A 44 -17.11 -1.85 1.93
N ALA A 45 -17.76 -2.79 1.24
CA ALA A 45 -18.30 -3.99 1.90
C ALA A 45 -17.20 -4.98 2.31
N LYS A 46 -15.98 -4.84 1.76
CA LYS A 46 -14.81 -5.69 2.04
C LYS A 46 -13.75 -4.99 2.88
N VAL A 47 -13.95 -3.74 3.23
CA VAL A 47 -13.00 -2.92 4.01
C VAL A 47 -13.48 -2.87 5.46
N ASN A 48 -12.62 -3.28 6.38
CA ASN A 48 -12.90 -3.15 7.81
C ASN A 48 -12.54 -1.74 8.34
N ARG A 49 -12.87 -1.45 9.59
CA ARG A 49 -12.66 -0.11 10.16
C ARG A 49 -11.18 0.31 10.22
N ALA A 50 -10.27 -0.60 10.53
CA ALA A 50 -8.84 -0.28 10.58
C ALA A 50 -8.28 0.01 9.18
N GLU A 51 -8.74 -0.70 8.16
CA GLU A 51 -8.38 -0.41 6.76
C GLU A 51 -9.00 0.91 6.28
N LEU A 52 -10.22 1.23 6.70
CA LEU A 52 -10.85 2.52 6.40
C LEU A 52 -10.07 3.69 7.01
N ASP A 53 -9.61 3.56 8.26
CA ASP A 53 -8.78 4.58 8.91
C ASP A 53 -7.46 4.80 8.17
N ILE A 54 -6.85 3.72 7.65
CA ILE A 54 -5.66 3.80 6.78
C ILE A 54 -5.96 4.52 5.47
N LEU A 55 -7.07 4.19 4.79
CA LEU A 55 -7.46 4.86 3.55
C LEU A 55 -7.68 6.36 3.78
N ASN A 56 -8.36 6.73 4.87
CA ASN A 56 -8.57 8.14 5.22
C ASN A 56 -7.24 8.86 5.49
N LYS A 57 -6.32 8.24 6.22
CA LYS A 57 -4.96 8.77 6.40
C LYS A 57 -4.25 9.01 5.07
N TRP A 58 -4.33 8.07 4.12
CA TRP A 58 -3.71 8.25 2.80
C TRP A 58 -4.40 9.33 1.96
N ILE A 59 -5.70 9.56 2.13
CA ILE A 59 -6.41 10.69 1.52
C ILE A 59 -5.91 12.01 2.11
N ASP A 60 -5.82 12.11 3.44
CA ASP A 60 -5.36 13.32 4.14
C ASP A 60 -3.90 13.69 3.78
N MET A 61 -3.09 12.68 3.45
CA MET A 61 -1.71 12.85 2.99
C MET A 61 -1.59 13.10 1.47
N GLU A 62 -2.71 13.22 0.75
CA GLU A 62 -2.77 13.38 -0.72
C GLU A 62 -2.05 12.25 -1.50
N PHE A 63 -1.94 11.07 -0.88
CA PHE A 63 -1.39 9.89 -1.53
C PHE A 63 -2.37 9.30 -2.52
N ILE A 64 -3.66 9.31 -2.17
CA ILE A 64 -4.76 8.81 -2.99
C ILE A 64 -5.97 9.74 -2.94
N HIS A 65 -6.82 9.64 -3.96
CA HIS A 65 -8.19 10.15 -3.93
C HIS A 65 -9.14 9.02 -4.32
N LEU A 66 -10.22 8.85 -3.55
CA LEU A 66 -11.23 7.83 -3.81
C LEU A 66 -12.43 8.44 -4.55
N HIS A 67 -12.83 7.81 -5.64
CA HIS A 67 -14.03 8.15 -6.41
C HIS A 67 -14.96 6.94 -6.52
N HIS A 68 -16.24 7.20 -6.78
CA HIS A 68 -17.26 6.16 -6.98
C HIS A 68 -16.95 5.21 -8.15
N THR A 69 -16.09 5.61 -9.10
CA THR A 69 -15.67 4.79 -10.25
C THR A 69 -14.20 4.36 -10.21
N GLY A 70 -13.43 4.68 -9.16
CA GLY A 70 -12.01 4.39 -9.18
C GLY A 70 -11.20 5.02 -8.06
N VAL A 71 -9.89 4.79 -8.15
CA VAL A 71 -8.88 5.37 -7.27
C VAL A 71 -7.95 6.22 -8.13
N MET A 72 -7.58 7.40 -7.65
CA MET A 72 -6.45 8.17 -8.19
C MET A 72 -5.31 8.09 -7.18
N VAL A 73 -4.07 8.13 -7.66
CA VAL A 73 -2.86 7.99 -6.84
C VAL A 73 -1.80 8.99 -7.27
N SER A 74 -1.04 9.53 -6.33
CA SER A 74 0.14 10.34 -6.66
C SER A 74 1.25 9.44 -7.21
N LYS A 75 2.05 9.94 -8.17
CA LYS A 75 3.17 9.15 -8.73
C LYS A 75 4.18 8.74 -7.66
N ALA A 76 4.47 9.66 -6.72
CA ALA A 76 5.38 9.40 -5.61
C ALA A 76 4.87 8.25 -4.73
N PHE A 77 3.60 8.27 -4.31
CA PHE A 77 3.06 7.19 -3.49
C PHE A 77 2.98 5.86 -4.24
N TYR A 78 2.65 5.88 -5.54
CA TYR A 78 2.66 4.68 -6.37
C TYR A 78 4.04 4.02 -6.41
N ASP A 79 5.11 4.80 -6.56
CA ASP A 79 6.48 4.28 -6.57
C ASP A 79 6.88 3.69 -5.23
N ILE A 80 6.57 4.40 -4.14
CA ILE A 80 6.84 3.94 -2.77
C ILE A 80 6.06 2.65 -2.48
N ALA A 81 4.79 2.58 -2.87
CA ALA A 81 3.97 1.37 -2.72
C ALA A 81 4.59 0.17 -3.45
N ASN A 82 5.06 0.36 -4.68
CA ASN A 82 5.72 -0.71 -5.42
C ASN A 82 7.05 -1.14 -4.79
N GLU A 83 7.86 -0.22 -4.28
CA GLU A 83 9.09 -0.55 -3.57
C GLU A 83 8.82 -1.39 -2.31
N LEU A 84 7.86 -0.95 -1.48
CA LEU A 84 7.47 -1.68 -0.27
C LEU A 84 6.90 -3.06 -0.60
N LEU A 85 6.13 -3.18 -1.69
CA LEU A 85 5.64 -4.47 -2.17
C LEU A 85 6.76 -5.35 -2.73
N PHE A 86 7.73 -4.78 -3.44
CA PHE A 86 8.87 -5.53 -3.94
C PHE A 86 9.63 -6.16 -2.77
N ILE A 87 9.95 -5.37 -1.74
CA ILE A 87 10.61 -5.86 -0.53
C ILE A 87 9.75 -6.93 0.15
N GLY A 88 8.49 -6.62 0.45
CA GLY A 88 7.62 -7.46 1.28
C GLY A 88 7.06 -8.71 0.60
N TYR A 89 6.89 -8.69 -0.72
CA TYR A 89 6.21 -9.77 -1.46
C TYR A 89 7.10 -10.50 -2.46
N ILE A 90 8.23 -9.90 -2.89
CA ILE A 90 9.13 -10.48 -3.89
C ILE A 90 10.47 -10.86 -3.24
N ARG A 91 11.22 -9.89 -2.71
CA ARG A 91 12.53 -10.12 -2.08
C ARG A 91 12.44 -11.06 -0.89
N GLN A 92 11.49 -10.83 0.02
CA GLN A 92 11.30 -11.66 1.22
C GLN A 92 11.08 -13.16 0.95
N VAL A 93 10.65 -13.53 -0.25
CA VAL A 93 10.41 -14.92 -0.65
C VAL A 93 11.42 -15.43 -1.67
N GLY A 94 12.47 -14.66 -1.96
CA GLY A 94 13.53 -15.05 -2.92
C GLY A 94 13.06 -15.07 -4.37
N HIS A 95 12.06 -14.26 -4.73
CA HIS A 95 11.54 -14.15 -6.10
C HIS A 95 12.16 -12.96 -6.88
N GLU A 96 13.23 -12.35 -6.36
CA GLU A 96 14.00 -11.35 -7.10
C GLU A 96 15.06 -12.03 -7.98
N LEU A 97 15.30 -11.46 -9.16
CA LEU A 97 16.42 -11.88 -10.02
C LEU A 97 17.71 -11.30 -9.44
N THR A 98 18.76 -12.11 -9.39
CA THR A 98 20.14 -11.75 -9.01
C THR A 98 20.93 -11.22 -10.19
#